data_AF-A0A6V2N4V2-F1
#
_entry.id   AF-A0A6V2N4V2-F1
#
_cell.length_a   1.000
_cell.length_b   1.000
_cell.length_c   1.000
_cell.angle_alpha   90.00
_cell.angle_beta   90.00
_cell.angle_gamma   90.00
#
_symmetry.space_group_name_H-M   'P 1'
#
loop_
_entity.id
_entity.type
_entity.pdbx_description
1 polymer ?
#
loop_
_entity_poly.entity_id
_entity_poly.type
_entity_poly.pdbx_seq_one_letter_code
_entity_poly.pdbx_strand_id
1 'polypeptide(L)'
;MAAETTAFARALRNFLRGPSDDDVLRGELYELVSAGLMSPAQAEATMSASNRPMFCLQAMSATLRRADIDSMNMGRIDTSISVLVDLTGANERIFKSPIPLMYTRLLARFLSVFLVLMPLGLWQALGESWNHWATIPATFVISFFLFGIEEAGIQLEEPFSVLPIEAFCNGAIAAAADEMLAADGSKVFDEVPVV
;
A
#
# COMPACT_ATOMS: atom_id res chain seq x y z
N MET A 1 9.81 -1.23 -21.20
CA MET A 1 8.66 -1.55 -20.32
C MET A 1 9.04 -1.57 -18.83
N ALA A 2 10.22 -2.06 -18.43
CA ALA A 2 10.65 -2.11 -17.01
C ALA A 2 10.55 -0.77 -16.25
N ALA A 3 10.90 0.34 -16.91
CA ALA A 3 10.79 1.69 -16.34
C ALA A 3 9.35 2.10 -16.03
N GLU A 4 8.40 1.75 -16.90
CA GLU A 4 6.98 2.08 -16.72
C GLU A 4 6.35 1.24 -15.62
N THR A 5 6.75 -0.04 -15.49
CA THR A 5 6.36 -0.90 -14.36
C THR A 5 6.84 -0.34 -13.02
N THR A 6 8.09 0.15 -12.99
CA THR A 6 8.68 0.78 -11.79
C THR A 6 7.97 2.08 -11.44
N ALA A 7 7.72 2.92 -12.44
CA ALA A 7 6.98 4.17 -12.28
C ALA A 7 5.54 3.92 -11.81
N PHE A 8 4.87 2.89 -12.33
CA PHE A 8 3.54 2.49 -11.88
C PHE A 8 3.53 2.11 -10.39
N ALA A 9 4.45 1.25 -9.94
CA ALA A 9 4.52 0.84 -8.55
C ALA A 9 4.78 2.03 -7.60
N ARG A 10 5.69 2.93 -7.98
CA ARG A 10 6.00 4.16 -7.22
C ARG A 10 4.81 5.14 -7.22
N ALA A 11 4.13 5.30 -8.36
CA ALA A 11 2.92 6.13 -8.46
C ALA A 11 1.76 5.56 -7.64
N LEU A 12 1.63 4.23 -7.57
CA LEU A 12 0.63 3.56 -6.72
C LEU A 12 0.93 3.75 -5.23
N ARG A 13 2.20 3.65 -4.81
CA ARG A 13 2.61 4.00 -3.44
C ARG A 13 2.21 5.42 -3.09
N ASN A 14 2.57 6.37 -3.94
CA ASN A 14 2.25 7.78 -3.74
C ASN A 14 0.72 8.00 -3.63
N PHE A 15 -0.07 7.36 -4.50
CA PHE A 15 -1.53 7.44 -4.44
C PHE A 15 -2.09 6.95 -3.09
N LEU A 16 -1.54 5.86 -2.53
CA LEU A 16 -2.00 5.27 -1.27
C LEU A 16 -1.51 6.01 -0.02
N ARG A 17 -0.36 6.69 -0.10
CA ARG A 17 0.19 7.51 1.01
C ARG A 17 -0.32 8.94 1.01
N GLY A 18 -0.77 9.44 -0.14
CA GLY A 18 -1.27 10.79 -0.31
C GLY A 18 -0.18 11.83 -0.56
N PRO A 19 -0.51 13.13 -0.43
CA PRO A 19 0.32 14.24 -0.93
C PRO A 19 1.70 14.38 -0.29
N SER A 20 1.94 13.77 0.87
CA SER A 20 3.24 13.81 1.54
C SER A 20 4.33 13.05 0.79
N ASP A 21 3.96 12.15 -0.13
CA ASP A 21 4.89 11.35 -0.94
C ASP A 21 5.19 11.99 -2.31
N ASP A 22 4.67 13.19 -2.60
CA ASP A 22 4.74 13.81 -3.93
C ASP A 22 6.17 14.19 -4.32
N ASP A 23 6.95 14.73 -3.39
CA ASP A 23 8.34 15.10 -3.65
C ASP A 23 9.23 13.87 -3.82
N VAL A 24 8.93 12.78 -3.10
CA VAL A 24 9.61 11.49 -3.23
C VAL A 24 9.34 10.89 -4.61
N LEU A 25 8.07 10.81 -5.01
CA LEU A 25 7.70 10.32 -6.34
C LEU A 25 8.35 11.17 -7.44
N ARG A 26 8.35 12.50 -7.29
CA ARG A 26 9.00 13.38 -8.27
C ARG A 26 10.48 13.04 -8.41
N GLY A 27 11.21 12.97 -7.30
CA GLY A 27 12.64 12.62 -7.31
C GLY A 27 12.89 11.29 -8.01
N GLU A 28 12.12 10.26 -7.64
CA GLU A 28 12.21 8.92 -8.21
C GLU A 28 11.89 8.84 -9.72
N LEU A 29 10.95 9.65 -10.22
CA LEU A 29 10.67 9.74 -11.65
C LEU A 29 11.82 10.44 -12.39
N TYR A 30 12.39 11.49 -11.80
CA TYR A 30 13.54 12.19 -12.37
C TYR A 30 14.82 11.33 -12.36
N GLU A 31 14.97 10.41 -11.42
CA GLU A 31 16.02 9.38 -11.47
C GLU A 31 15.87 8.51 -12.73
N LEU A 32 14.66 8.02 -13.03
CA LEU A 32 14.40 7.26 -14.26
C LEU A 32 14.67 8.08 -15.53
N VAL A 33 14.40 9.40 -15.48
CA VAL A 33 14.74 10.33 -16.57
C VAL A 33 16.26 10.46 -16.72
N SER A 34 16.98 10.61 -15.61
CA SER A 34 18.45 10.73 -15.63
C SER A 34 19.14 9.46 -16.14
N ALA A 35 18.54 8.30 -15.90
CA ALA A 35 18.97 7.01 -16.43
C ALA A 35 18.63 6.82 -17.92
N GLY A 36 17.93 7.76 -18.56
CA GLY A 36 17.51 7.67 -19.96
C GLY A 36 16.36 6.69 -20.21
N LEU A 37 15.70 6.20 -19.16
CA LEU A 37 14.65 5.19 -19.23
C LEU A 37 13.24 5.79 -19.39
N MET A 38 13.09 7.07 -19.05
CA MET A 38 11.83 7.82 -19.13
C MET A 38 12.08 9.21 -19.72
N SER A 39 11.13 9.72 -20.51
CA SER A 39 11.25 11.10 -21.00
C SER A 39 10.84 12.12 -19.92
N PRO A 40 11.46 13.33 -19.86
CA PRO A 40 11.06 14.37 -18.92
C PRO A 40 9.58 14.75 -19.06
N ALA A 41 9.07 14.77 -20.29
CA ALA A 41 7.67 15.06 -20.58
C ALA A 41 6.73 13.99 -20.00
N GLN A 42 7.14 12.72 -20.00
CA GLN A 42 6.37 11.63 -19.40
C GLN A 42 6.35 11.73 -17.87
N ALA A 43 7.48 12.07 -17.24
CA ALA A 43 7.54 12.27 -15.79
C ALA A 43 6.63 13.43 -15.33
N GLU A 44 6.69 14.57 -16.01
CA GLU A 44 5.80 15.71 -15.73
C GLU A 44 4.33 15.38 -16.00
N ALA A 45 4.02 14.68 -17.09
CA ALA A 45 2.68 14.22 -17.37
C ALA A 45 2.14 13.30 -16.27
N THR A 46 2.95 12.37 -15.77
CA THR A 46 2.62 11.51 -14.63
C THR A 46 2.31 12.33 -13.37
N MET A 47 3.14 13.31 -13.03
CA MET A 47 2.93 14.15 -11.84
C MET A 47 1.69 15.03 -11.95
N SER A 48 1.36 15.48 -13.17
CA SER A 48 0.18 16.31 -13.46
C SER A 48 -1.15 15.53 -13.53
N ALA A 49 -1.09 14.21 -13.66
CA ALA A 49 -2.27 13.38 -13.80
C ALA A 49 -3.08 13.33 -12.50
N SER A 50 -4.42 13.43 -12.62
CA SER A 50 -5.33 13.27 -11.49
C SER A 50 -5.24 11.86 -10.86
N ASN A 51 -5.06 10.85 -11.71
CA ASN A 51 -4.81 9.47 -11.29
C ASN A 51 -3.48 8.99 -11.87
N ARG A 52 -2.41 9.23 -11.12
CA ARG A 52 -1.01 8.93 -11.49
C ARG A 52 -0.77 7.45 -11.81
N PRO A 53 -1.19 6.46 -10.99
CA PRO A 53 -0.98 5.06 -11.33
C PRO A 53 -1.74 4.63 -12.60
N MET A 54 -2.96 5.15 -12.83
CA MET A 54 -3.68 4.88 -14.08
C MET A 54 -2.98 5.47 -15.31
N PHE A 55 -2.36 6.64 -15.18
CA PHE A 55 -1.55 7.21 -16.26
C PHE A 55 -0.35 6.31 -16.61
N CYS A 56 0.35 5.78 -15.61
CA CYS A 56 1.45 4.83 -15.82
C CYS A 56 0.99 3.54 -16.52
N LEU A 57 -0.16 2.98 -16.15
CA LEU A 57 -0.74 1.80 -16.83
C LEU A 57 -1.09 2.10 -18.29
N GLN A 58 -1.63 3.28 -18.57
CA GLN A 58 -1.90 3.72 -19.94
C GLN A 58 -0.61 3.87 -20.76
N ALA A 59 0.47 4.36 -20.14
CA ALA A 59 1.79 4.41 -20.77
C ALA A 59 2.31 3.00 -21.11
N MET A 60 2.20 2.05 -20.18
CA MET A 60 2.55 0.63 -20.42
C MET A 60 1.79 0.05 -21.63
N SER A 61 0.48 0.28 -21.70
CA SER A 61 -0.34 -0.16 -22.85
C SER A 61 0.03 0.55 -24.15
N ALA A 62 0.41 1.83 -24.12
CA ALA A 62 0.90 2.55 -25.29
C ALA A 62 2.25 2.00 -25.79
N THR A 63 3.15 1.66 -24.87
CA THR A 63 4.44 1.05 -25.19
C THR A 63 4.27 -0.37 -25.72
N LEU A 64 3.37 -1.17 -25.14
CA LEU A 64 3.03 -2.50 -25.66
C LEU A 64 2.51 -2.46 -27.10
N ARG A 65 1.64 -1.50 -27.43
CA ARG A 65 1.11 -1.32 -28.80
C ARG A 65 2.16 -0.93 -29.84
N ARG A 66 3.28 -0.36 -29.40
CA ARG A 66 4.41 0.00 -30.28
C ARG A 66 5.43 -1.12 -30.40
N ALA A 67 5.38 -2.11 -29.50
CA ALA A 67 6.29 -3.24 -29.53
C ALA A 67 5.91 -4.18 -30.69
N ASP A 68 6.91 -4.66 -31.41
CA ASP A 68 6.74 -5.64 -32.49
C ASP A 68 6.59 -7.03 -31.89
N ILE A 69 5.37 -7.36 -31.47
CA ILE A 69 5.02 -8.61 -30.77
C ILE A 69 3.84 -9.26 -31.51
N ASP A 70 3.86 -10.58 -31.61
CA ASP A 70 2.72 -11.33 -32.14
C ASP A 70 1.41 -11.00 -31.39
N SER A 71 0.31 -10.93 -32.14
CA SER A 71 -1.03 -10.58 -31.65
C SER A 71 -1.52 -11.43 -30.47
N MET A 72 -1.18 -12.72 -30.44
CA MET A 72 -1.57 -13.60 -29.32
C MET A 72 -0.81 -13.21 -28.06
N ASN A 73 0.50 -13.00 -28.17
CA ASN A 73 1.35 -12.60 -27.05
C ASN A 73 1.01 -11.17 -26.57
N MET A 74 0.69 -10.26 -27.49
CA MET A 74 0.19 -8.93 -27.15
C MET A 74 -1.10 -9.00 -26.33
N GLY A 75 -2.06 -9.83 -26.72
CA GLY A 75 -3.29 -10.05 -25.97
C GLY A 75 -3.05 -10.63 -24.56
N ARG A 76 -2.05 -11.51 -24.41
CA ARG A 76 -1.67 -12.06 -23.09
C ARG A 76 -1.10 -10.99 -22.17
N ILE A 77 -0.23 -10.12 -22.67
CA ILE A 77 0.35 -9.02 -21.88
C ILE A 77 -0.71 -7.97 -21.54
N ASP A 78 -1.59 -7.64 -22.50
CA ASP A 78 -2.69 -6.69 -22.28
C ASP A 78 -3.68 -7.21 -21.21
N THR A 79 -3.90 -8.53 -21.16
CA THR A 79 -4.66 -9.17 -20.07
C THR A 79 -3.95 -8.97 -18.72
N SER A 80 -2.63 -9.11 -18.65
CA SER A 80 -1.87 -8.83 -17.42
C SER A 80 -1.95 -7.36 -17.00
N ILE A 81 -1.91 -6.42 -17.95
CA ILE A 81 -2.11 -4.99 -17.67
C ILE A 81 -3.53 -4.74 -17.15
N SER A 82 -4.54 -5.40 -17.73
CA SER A 82 -5.93 -5.32 -17.26
C SER A 82 -6.07 -5.81 -15.81
N VAL A 83 -5.37 -6.87 -15.42
CA VAL A 83 -5.31 -7.31 -14.01
C VAL A 83 -4.70 -6.23 -13.10
N LEU A 84 -3.65 -5.52 -13.54
CA LEU A 84 -3.08 -4.41 -12.76
C LEU A 84 -4.06 -3.24 -12.60
N VAL A 85 -4.86 -2.95 -13.63
CA VAL A 85 -5.95 -1.95 -13.55
C VAL A 85 -6.99 -2.37 -12.50
N ASP A 86 -7.43 -3.63 -12.53
CA ASP A 86 -8.41 -4.16 -11.58
C ASP A 86 -7.89 -4.13 -10.13
N LEU A 87 -6.62 -4.48 -9.92
CA LEU A 87 -5.96 -4.41 -8.61
C LEU A 87 -5.80 -2.96 -8.13
N THR A 88 -5.47 -2.04 -9.03
CA THR A 88 -5.42 -0.60 -8.70
C THR A 88 -6.80 -0.12 -8.25
N GLY A 89 -7.86 -0.46 -8.98
CA GLY A 89 -9.23 -0.15 -8.60
C GLY A 89 -9.68 -0.81 -7.30
N ALA A 90 -9.20 -2.03 -7.00
CA ALA A 90 -9.44 -2.68 -5.72
C ALA A 90 -8.80 -1.91 -4.56
N ASN A 91 -7.55 -1.48 -4.72
CA ASN A 91 -6.85 -0.66 -3.72
C ASN A 91 -7.55 0.70 -3.53
N GLU A 92 -8.03 1.33 -4.60
CA GLU A 92 -8.84 2.55 -4.50
C GLU A 92 -10.12 2.34 -3.69
N ARG A 93 -10.83 1.23 -3.90
CA ARG A 93 -12.06 0.92 -3.16
C ARG A 93 -11.78 0.71 -1.69
N ILE A 94 -10.71 -0.01 -1.34
CA ILE A 94 -10.30 -0.21 0.06
C ILE A 94 -9.93 1.15 0.69
N PHE A 95 -9.14 1.97 -0.01
CA PHE A 95 -8.72 3.27 0.50
C PHE A 95 -9.88 4.28 0.65
N LYS A 96 -10.81 4.31 -0.31
CA LYS A 96 -11.94 5.27 -0.34
C LYS A 96 -13.17 4.81 0.43
N SER A 97 -13.21 3.56 0.91
CA SER A 97 -14.34 3.01 1.66
C SER A 97 -13.95 2.74 3.12
N PRO A 98 -13.57 3.78 3.90
CA PRO A 98 -13.23 3.59 5.30
C PRO A 98 -14.45 3.10 6.09
N ILE A 99 -14.19 2.41 7.19
CA ILE A 99 -15.25 2.01 8.13
C ILE A 99 -15.97 3.29 8.61
N PRO A 100 -17.31 3.27 8.71
CA PRO A 100 -18.05 4.44 9.15
C PRO A 100 -17.55 4.95 10.51
N LEU A 101 -17.18 6.23 10.59
CA LEU A 101 -16.65 6.86 11.81
C LEU A 101 -17.56 6.69 13.05
N MET A 102 -18.85 6.45 12.84
CA MET A 102 -19.79 6.18 13.93
C MET A 102 -19.48 4.86 14.63
N TYR A 103 -19.00 3.83 13.92
CA TYR A 103 -18.62 2.55 14.48
C TYR A 103 -17.46 2.71 15.48
N THR A 104 -16.33 3.27 15.01
CA THR A 104 -15.13 3.50 15.83
C THR A 104 -15.44 4.36 17.06
N ARG A 105 -16.23 5.43 16.90
CA ARG A 105 -16.63 6.30 18.03
C ARG A 105 -17.57 5.61 19.01
N LEU A 106 -18.50 4.80 18.53
CA LEU A 106 -19.42 4.07 19.39
C LEU A 106 -18.68 3.02 20.21
N LEU A 107 -17.75 2.29 19.58
CA LEU A 107 -16.91 1.29 20.22
C LEU A 107 -16.09 1.91 21.37
N ALA A 108 -15.41 3.03 21.12
CA ALA A 108 -14.61 3.74 22.13
C ALA A 108 -15.43 4.22 23.32
N ARG A 109 -16.62 4.77 23.06
CA ARG A 109 -17.54 5.22 24.12
C ARG A 109 -18.07 4.04 24.93
N PHE A 110 -18.46 2.97 24.25
CA PHE A 110 -18.92 1.75 24.91
C PHE A 110 -17.83 1.16 25.79
N LEU A 111 -16.61 1.01 25.26
CA LEU A 111 -15.48 0.45 26.00
C LEU A 111 -15.14 1.33 27.21
N SER A 112 -15.09 2.66 27.04
CA SER A 112 -14.85 3.59 28.14
C SER A 112 -15.87 3.44 29.26
N VAL A 113 -17.17 3.39 28.93
CA VAL A 113 -18.24 3.20 29.92
C VAL A 113 -18.14 1.82 30.59
N PHE A 114 -17.87 0.77 29.81
CA PHE A 114 -17.69 -0.59 30.32
C PHE A 114 -16.54 -0.67 31.33
N LEU A 115 -15.40 -0.04 31.02
CA LEU A 115 -14.23 -0.02 31.90
C LEU A 115 -14.45 0.81 33.17
N VAL A 116 -15.22 1.91 33.09
CA VAL A 116 -15.61 2.69 34.29
C VAL A 116 -16.54 1.89 35.20
N LEU A 117 -17.41 1.05 34.65
CA LEU A 117 -18.32 0.20 35.41
C LEU A 117 -17.66 -1.10 35.91
N MET A 118 -16.52 -1.49 35.34
CA MET A 118 -15.83 -2.75 35.66
C MET A 118 -15.51 -2.94 37.15
N PRO A 119 -15.02 -1.93 37.91
CA PRO A 119 -14.75 -2.09 39.35
C PRO A 119 -15.99 -2.49 40.15
N LEU A 120 -17.17 -2.02 39.75
CA LEU A 120 -18.43 -2.36 40.41
C LEU A 120 -18.79 -3.84 40.19
N GLY A 121 -18.52 -4.37 39.00
CA GLY A 121 -18.71 -5.79 38.69
C GLY A 121 -17.71 -6.71 39.39
N LEU A 122 -16.47 -6.26 39.55
CA LEU A 122 -15.40 -7.01 40.21
C LEU A 122 -15.46 -6.98 41.74
N TRP A 123 -16.24 -6.06 42.32
CA TRP A 123 -16.31 -5.83 43.77
C TRP A 123 -16.58 -7.09 44.58
N GLN A 124 -17.58 -7.90 44.19
CA GLN A 124 -17.91 -9.14 44.90
C GLN A 124 -16.93 -10.27 44.60
N ALA A 125 -16.47 -10.38 43.34
CA ALA A 125 -15.57 -11.45 42.90
C ALA A 125 -14.18 -11.37 43.54
N LEU A 126 -13.68 -10.17 43.84
CA LEU A 126 -12.37 -9.92 44.47
C LEU A 126 -12.47 -9.53 45.96
N GLY A 127 -13.61 -9.83 46.59
CA GLY A 127 -13.90 -9.51 47.98
C GLY A 127 -13.10 -10.29 49.02
N GLU A 128 -12.41 -11.36 48.64
CA GLU A 128 -11.54 -12.13 49.56
C GLU A 128 -10.19 -11.45 49.83
N SER A 129 -9.83 -10.40 49.06
CA SER A 129 -8.62 -9.62 49.31
C SER A 129 -8.83 -8.57 50.41
N TRP A 130 -7.75 -8.23 51.15
CA TRP A 130 -7.79 -7.18 52.17
C TRP A 130 -8.34 -5.87 51.56
N ASN A 131 -9.53 -5.46 52.00
CA ASN A 131 -10.22 -4.25 51.57
C ASN A 131 -10.44 -4.13 50.04
N HIS A 132 -10.70 -5.24 49.33
CA HIS A 132 -10.93 -5.27 47.88
C HIS A 132 -9.77 -4.70 47.04
N TRP A 133 -8.57 -4.61 47.60
CA TRP A 133 -7.41 -3.96 46.97
C TRP A 133 -7.04 -4.57 45.61
N ALA A 134 -7.27 -5.88 45.44
CA ALA A 134 -6.98 -6.59 44.19
C ALA A 134 -7.82 -6.09 43.00
N THR A 135 -8.92 -5.37 43.24
CA THR A 135 -9.77 -4.78 42.19
C THR A 135 -9.01 -3.76 41.33
N ILE A 136 -8.11 -2.97 41.93
CA ILE A 136 -7.36 -1.92 41.23
C ILE A 136 -6.41 -2.51 40.17
N PRO A 137 -5.46 -3.41 40.52
CA PRO A 137 -4.57 -4.01 39.52
C PRO A 137 -5.34 -4.89 38.52
N ALA A 138 -6.39 -5.58 38.94
CA ALA A 138 -7.22 -6.38 38.01
C ALA A 138 -7.89 -5.49 36.95
N THR A 139 -8.52 -4.38 37.37
CA THR A 139 -9.14 -3.42 36.46
C THR A 139 -8.12 -2.78 35.52
N PHE A 140 -6.94 -2.43 36.04
CA PHE A 140 -5.86 -1.87 35.23
C PHE A 140 -5.40 -2.83 34.13
N VAL A 141 -5.16 -4.10 34.46
CA VAL A 141 -4.72 -5.11 33.51
C VAL A 141 -5.79 -5.35 32.43
N ILE A 142 -7.06 -5.49 32.82
CA ILE A 142 -8.16 -5.67 31.86
C ILE A 142 -8.30 -4.45 30.95
N SER A 143 -8.23 -3.25 31.50
CA SER A 143 -8.28 -1.99 30.75
C SER A 143 -7.13 -1.89 29.74
N PHE A 144 -5.91 -2.21 30.16
CA PHE A 144 -4.74 -2.22 29.29
C PHE A 144 -4.93 -3.15 28.07
N PHE A 145 -5.40 -4.38 28.30
CA PHE A 145 -5.63 -5.32 27.20
C PHE A 145 -6.79 -4.89 26.29
N LEU A 146 -7.90 -4.42 26.85
CA LEU A 146 -9.06 -4.04 26.04
C LEU A 146 -8.82 -2.77 25.22
N PHE A 147 -8.20 -1.74 25.80
CA PHE A 147 -7.78 -0.56 25.03
C PHE A 147 -6.68 -0.90 24.03
N GLY A 148 -5.76 -1.81 24.37
CA GLY A 148 -4.75 -2.28 23.43
C GLY A 148 -5.35 -2.98 22.21
N ILE A 149 -6.40 -3.79 22.40
CA ILE A 149 -7.13 -4.43 21.30
C ILE A 149 -7.89 -3.39 20.46
N GLU A 150 -8.52 -2.40 21.10
CA GLU A 150 -9.20 -1.31 20.38
C GLU A 150 -8.22 -0.53 19.49
N GLU A 151 -7.08 -0.13 20.03
CA GLU A 151 -6.04 0.61 19.30
C GLU A 151 -5.47 -0.24 18.14
N ALA A 152 -5.21 -1.53 18.36
CA ALA A 152 -4.82 -2.45 17.30
C ALA A 152 -5.90 -2.58 16.22
N GLY A 153 -7.18 -2.55 16.63
CA GLY A 153 -8.33 -2.51 15.72
C GLY A 153 -8.28 -1.29 14.81
N ILE A 154 -8.12 -0.09 15.38
CA ILE A 154 -8.01 1.18 14.63
C ILE A 154 -6.87 1.13 13.61
N GLN A 155 -5.70 0.62 13.99
CA GLN A 155 -4.57 0.48 13.07
C GLN A 155 -4.85 -0.50 11.92
N LEU A 156 -5.63 -1.56 12.17
CA LEU A 156 -6.09 -2.48 11.12
C LEU A 156 -7.11 -1.85 10.16
N GLU A 157 -7.86 -0.83 10.60
CA GLU A 157 -8.80 -0.08 9.75
C GLU A 157 -8.06 0.80 8.71
N GLU A 158 -6.80 1.18 8.98
CA GLU A 158 -5.94 1.98 8.09
C GLU A 158 -4.75 1.17 7.54
N PRO A 159 -4.98 0.16 6.66
CA PRO A 159 -3.94 -0.80 6.29
C PRO A 159 -2.72 -0.17 5.61
N PHE A 160 -2.93 0.88 4.81
CA PHE A 160 -1.87 1.49 4.00
C PHE A 160 -0.93 2.41 4.79
N SER A 161 -1.30 2.82 6.01
CA SER A 161 -0.40 3.58 6.89
C SER A 161 0.60 2.67 7.61
N VAL A 162 0.20 1.43 7.92
CA VAL A 162 1.01 0.45 8.66
C VAL A 162 1.84 -0.44 7.73
N LEU A 163 1.36 -0.74 6.52
CA LEU A 163 2.08 -1.58 5.56
C LEU A 163 3.42 -0.92 5.15
N PRO A 164 4.53 -1.67 5.09
CA PRO A 164 5.83 -1.16 4.66
C PRO A 164 5.91 -1.06 3.12
N ILE A 165 5.00 -0.28 2.51
CA ILE A 165 4.89 -0.12 1.05
C ILE A 165 6.20 0.37 0.45
N GLU A 166 6.89 1.28 1.14
CA GLU A 166 8.20 1.78 0.72
C GLU A 166 9.24 0.66 0.65
N ALA A 167 9.28 -0.24 1.63
CA ALA A 167 10.19 -1.38 1.62
C ALA A 167 9.85 -2.37 0.48
N PHE A 168 8.57 -2.53 0.14
CA PHE A 168 8.18 -3.33 -1.03
C PHE A 168 8.60 -2.69 -2.35
N CYS A 169 8.39 -1.38 -2.51
CA CYS A 169 8.78 -0.64 -3.70
C CYS A 169 10.31 -0.57 -3.87
N ASN A 170 11.04 -0.24 -2.81
CA ASN A 170 12.50 -0.05 -2.85
C ASN A 170 13.28 -1.37 -2.73
N GLY A 171 12.69 -2.39 -2.12
CA GLY A 171 13.30 -3.71 -1.99
C GLY A 171 13.00 -4.58 -3.20
N ALA A 172 11.83 -5.20 -3.21
CA ALA A 172 11.51 -6.23 -4.20
C ALA A 172 11.31 -5.68 -5.61
N ILE A 173 10.58 -4.57 -5.76
CA ILE A 173 10.22 -4.04 -7.08
C ILE A 173 11.42 -3.36 -7.74
N ALA A 174 12.15 -2.52 -7.01
CA ALA A 174 13.36 -1.88 -7.53
C ALA A 174 14.44 -2.91 -7.89
N ALA A 175 14.70 -3.90 -7.03
CA ALA A 175 15.69 -4.94 -7.33
C ALA A 175 15.29 -5.75 -8.58
N ALA A 176 14.03 -6.15 -8.71
CA ALA A 176 13.55 -6.85 -9.89
C ALA A 176 13.66 -5.99 -11.16
N ALA A 177 13.34 -4.70 -11.08
CA ALA A 177 13.48 -3.79 -12.20
C ALA A 177 14.95 -3.58 -12.62
N ASP A 178 15.84 -3.41 -11.65
CA ASP A 178 17.27 -3.25 -11.88
C ASP A 178 17.89 -4.52 -12.49
N GLU A 179 17.48 -5.70 -12.02
CA GLU A 179 17.87 -6.98 -12.61
C GLU A 179 17.38 -7.12 -14.06
N MET A 180 16.14 -6.73 -14.34
CA MET A 180 15.60 -6.71 -15.71
C MET A 180 16.37 -5.77 -16.63
N LEU A 181 16.75 -4.59 -16.14
CA LEU A 181 17.54 -3.61 -16.90
C LEU A 181 18.98 -4.06 -17.10
N ALA A 182 19.60 -4.67 -16.08
CA ALA A 182 20.93 -5.24 -16.17
C ALA A 182 20.98 -6.41 -17.16
N ALA A 183 19.94 -7.26 -17.16
CA ALA A 183 19.75 -8.34 -18.12
C ALA A 183 19.69 -7.82 -19.56
N ASP A 184 18.90 -6.77 -19.81
CA ASP A 184 18.79 -6.13 -21.14
C ASP A 184 20.14 -5.54 -21.60
N GLY A 185 20.83 -4.80 -20.72
CA GLY A 185 22.14 -4.23 -21.02
C GLY A 185 23.25 -5.27 -21.26
N SER A 186 23.12 -6.46 -20.68
CA SER A 186 24.09 -7.54 -20.83
C SER A 186 24.04 -8.23 -22.19
N LYS A 187 22.94 -8.08 -22.96
CA LYS A 187 22.65 -8.78 -24.23
C LYS A 187 22.78 -10.31 -24.17
N VAL A 188 22.84 -10.90 -22.97
CA VAL A 188 23.01 -12.35 -22.76
C VAL A 188 21.89 -13.16 -23.43
N PHE A 189 20.72 -12.57 -23.58
CA PHE A 189 19.55 -13.20 -24.16
C PHE A 189 19.40 -12.99 -25.68
N ASP A 190 20.19 -12.11 -26.30
CA ASP A 190 20.12 -11.82 -27.74
C ASP A 190 20.77 -12.94 -28.59
N GLU A 191 21.67 -13.74 -28.01
CA GLU A 191 22.43 -14.77 -28.73
C GLU A 191 21.78 -16.16 -28.73
N VAL A 192 20.64 -16.35 -28.06
CA VAL A 192 19.97 -17.66 -28.01
C VAL A 192 19.16 -17.87 -29.29
N PRO A 193 19.49 -18.86 -30.15
CA PRO A 193 18.71 -19.13 -31.34
C PRO A 193 17.31 -19.59 -30.93
N VAL A 194 16.29 -18.92 -31.49
CA VAL A 194 14.89 -19.35 -31.36
C VAL A 194 14.77 -20.70 -32.09
N VAL A 195 14.68 -21.80 -31.33
CA VAL A 195 14.38 -23.15 -31.84
C VAL A 195 12.91 -23.27 -32.18
#